data_AF-A0A543IVA1-F1
#
_entry.id   AF-A0A543IVA1-F1
#
_cell.length_a   1.000
_cell.length_b   1.000
_cell.length_c   1.000
_cell.angle_alpha   90.00
_cell.angle_beta   90.00
_cell.angle_gamma   90.00
#
_symmetry.space_group_name_H-M   'P 1'
#
loop_
_entity.id
_entity.type
_entity.pdbx_description
1 polymer ?
#
loop_
_entity_poly.entity_id
_entity_poly.type
_entity_poly.pdbx_seq_one_letter_code
_entity_poly.pdbx_strand_id
1 'polypeptide(L)'
;MGTYAGGPGAEADDRYGKYGAVFLGRLRAAGFLVEECAEAGRYVVTASPGGPLPLRPRLHLPASLLDEYVARLADEEGSLEGALGLMLVHVEEDLESVSVDGRNHTVALGVERAADGRAAWFVQAEPVDVPSWLAEGEYEWRAYPEG
;
A
#
# COMPACT_ATOMS: atom_id res chain seq x y z
N MET A 1 -44.87 11.13 -20.88
CA MET A 1 -44.53 11.93 -19.68
C MET A 1 -44.77 11.04 -18.47
N GLY A 2 -43.70 10.50 -17.90
CA GLY A 2 -43.73 9.69 -16.69
C GLY A 2 -42.39 9.88 -16.01
N THR A 3 -42.42 10.56 -14.88
CA THR A 3 -41.27 11.00 -14.09
C THR A 3 -40.46 9.83 -13.59
N TYR A 4 -39.17 9.76 -13.95
CA TYR A 4 -38.20 8.91 -13.26
C TYR A 4 -37.89 9.55 -11.91
N ALA A 5 -38.49 9.00 -10.86
CA ALA A 5 -38.14 9.31 -9.49
C ALA A 5 -36.72 8.82 -9.23
N GLY A 6 -35.87 9.72 -8.74
CA GLY A 6 -34.58 9.36 -8.17
C GLY A 6 -34.77 8.34 -7.05
N GLY A 7 -34.04 7.24 -7.13
CA GLY A 7 -33.84 6.25 -6.08
C GLY A 7 -32.36 6.19 -5.71
N PRO A 8 -32.06 5.71 -4.50
CA PRO A 8 -31.29 6.42 -3.49
C PRO A 8 -29.80 6.50 -3.83
N GLY A 9 -29.18 7.60 -3.39
CA GLY A 9 -27.73 7.76 -3.43
C GLY A 9 -27.06 6.51 -2.88
N ALA A 10 -26.02 6.06 -3.58
CA ALA A 10 -25.10 5.05 -3.06
C ALA A 10 -24.73 5.45 -1.64
N GLU A 11 -25.27 4.74 -0.65
CA GLU A 11 -24.74 4.77 0.70
C GLU A 11 -23.26 4.46 0.53
N ALA A 12 -22.42 5.47 0.76
CA ALA A 12 -20.99 5.24 0.82
C ALA A 12 -20.82 4.15 1.87
N ASP A 13 -20.32 3.00 1.45
CA ASP A 13 -20.06 1.92 2.38
C ASP A 13 -18.96 2.40 3.32
N ASP A 14 -19.36 2.90 4.50
CA ASP A 14 -18.49 3.51 5.52
C ASP A 14 -17.33 2.58 5.91
N ARG A 15 -17.42 1.28 5.59
CA ARG A 15 -16.34 0.29 5.74
C ARG A 15 -15.07 0.65 4.99
N TYR A 16 -15.15 1.41 3.90
CA TYR A 16 -13.99 1.78 3.08
C TYR A 16 -13.56 3.24 3.22
N GLY A 17 -14.36 4.09 3.85
CA GLY A 17 -14.15 5.54 3.81
C GLY A 17 -14.27 6.11 2.40
N LYS A 18 -13.85 7.36 2.22
CA LYS A 18 -13.98 8.08 0.94
C LYS A 18 -13.11 7.47 -0.15
N TYR A 19 -11.91 6.98 0.19
CA TYR A 19 -10.93 6.55 -0.81
C TYR A 19 -10.64 5.05 -0.84
N GLY A 20 -11.08 4.25 0.15
CA GLY A 20 -10.70 2.84 0.25
C GLY A 20 -11.13 1.99 -0.95
N ALA A 21 -12.37 2.12 -1.40
CA ALA A 21 -12.86 1.36 -2.55
C ALA A 21 -12.11 1.73 -3.84
N VAL A 22 -11.77 3.02 -4.01
CA VAL A 22 -10.99 3.51 -5.16
C VAL A 22 -9.58 2.95 -5.13
N PHE A 23 -8.91 3.00 -3.99
CA PHE A 23 -7.56 2.51 -3.84
C PHE A 23 -7.47 0.98 -4.02
N LEU A 24 -8.40 0.21 -3.46
CA LEU A 24 -8.49 -1.24 -3.69
C LEU A 24 -8.75 -1.57 -5.17
N GLY A 25 -9.55 -0.76 -5.86
CA GLY A 25 -9.75 -0.86 -7.30
C GLY A 25 -8.45 -0.70 -8.07
N ARG A 26 -7.61 0.28 -7.68
CA ARG A 26 -6.28 0.50 -8.28
C ARG A 26 -5.32 -0.66 -8.01
N LEU A 27 -5.24 -1.15 -6.78
CA LEU A 27 -4.42 -2.31 -6.45
C LEU A 27 -4.77 -3.53 -7.31
N ARG A 28 -6.06 -3.82 -7.44
CA ARG A 28 -6.54 -4.93 -8.27
C ARG A 28 -6.24 -4.69 -9.75
N ALA A 29 -6.37 -3.47 -10.24
CA ALA A 29 -6.03 -3.10 -11.62
C ALA A 29 -4.53 -3.18 -11.90
N ALA A 30 -3.68 -2.92 -10.89
CA ALA A 30 -2.24 -3.08 -10.98
C ALA A 30 -1.80 -4.55 -10.97
N GLY A 31 -2.68 -5.50 -10.59
CA GLY A 31 -2.42 -6.94 -10.61
C GLY A 31 -2.27 -7.59 -9.24
N PHE A 32 -2.51 -6.85 -8.14
CA PHE A 32 -2.53 -7.40 -6.80
C PHE A 32 -3.81 -8.20 -6.53
N LEU A 33 -3.66 -9.34 -5.85
CA LEU A 33 -4.79 -10.11 -5.33
C LEU A 33 -4.99 -9.78 -3.85
N VAL A 34 -6.14 -9.19 -3.54
CA VAL A 34 -6.46 -8.67 -2.20
C VAL A 34 -7.77 -9.28 -1.70
N GLU A 35 -7.68 -10.00 -0.58
CA GLU A 35 -8.80 -10.65 0.09
C GLU A 35 -9.27 -9.83 1.30
N GLU A 36 -10.57 -9.61 1.41
CA GLU A 36 -11.16 -8.92 2.57
C GLU A 36 -11.16 -9.79 3.81
N CYS A 37 -10.82 -9.18 4.95
CA CYS A 37 -10.99 -9.79 6.27
C CYS A 37 -12.36 -9.45 6.86
N ALA A 38 -12.72 -10.12 7.97
CA ALA A 38 -13.94 -9.81 8.71
C ALA A 38 -13.95 -8.40 9.32
N GLU A 39 -12.77 -7.84 9.62
CA GLU A 39 -12.62 -6.49 10.16
C GLU A 39 -12.48 -5.48 9.01
N ALA A 40 -13.30 -4.42 9.04
CA ALA A 40 -13.26 -3.36 8.04
C ALA A 40 -11.88 -2.69 7.99
N GLY A 41 -11.43 -2.37 6.77
CA GLY A 41 -10.09 -1.80 6.57
C GLY A 41 -8.95 -2.80 6.74
N ARG A 42 -9.20 -4.10 6.87
CA ARG A 42 -8.16 -5.12 6.89
C ARG A 42 -8.29 -6.09 5.72
N TYR A 43 -7.14 -6.36 5.10
CA TYR A 43 -7.06 -7.21 3.94
C TYR A 43 -5.82 -8.10 4.01
N VAL A 44 -5.82 -9.16 3.21
CA VAL A 44 -4.65 -10.02 2.97
C VAL A 44 -4.26 -9.90 1.51
N VAL A 45 -3.00 -9.59 1.24
CA VAL A 45 -2.47 -9.60 -0.14
C VAL A 45 -1.89 -10.97 -0.42
N THR A 46 -2.50 -11.72 -1.34
CA THR A 46 -2.12 -13.12 -1.63
C THR A 46 -1.17 -13.25 -2.82
N ALA A 47 -1.14 -12.24 -3.69
CA ALA A 47 -0.23 -12.17 -4.82
C ALA A 47 0.05 -10.71 -5.23
N SER A 48 1.23 -10.49 -5.78
CA SER A 48 1.62 -9.30 -6.55
C SER A 48 1.64 -9.62 -8.05
N PRO A 49 1.80 -8.62 -8.93
CA PRO A 49 2.05 -8.83 -10.36
C PRO A 49 3.16 -9.84 -10.68
N GLY A 50 4.20 -9.89 -9.84
CA GLY A 50 5.32 -10.83 -9.96
C GLY A 50 5.02 -12.27 -9.55
N GLY A 51 3.91 -12.53 -8.84
CA GLY A 51 3.49 -13.86 -8.43
C GLY A 51 2.94 -13.95 -7.01
N PRO A 52 2.75 -15.18 -6.47
CA PRO A 52 2.23 -15.38 -5.13
C PRO A 52 3.16 -14.82 -4.06
N LEU A 53 2.59 -14.19 -3.02
CA LEU A 53 3.33 -13.71 -1.85
C LEU A 53 3.28 -14.77 -0.73
N PRO A 54 4.40 -15.45 -0.41
CA PRO A 54 4.39 -16.58 0.53
C PRO A 54 3.92 -16.20 1.94
N LEU A 55 4.29 -15.00 2.41
CA LEU A 55 3.97 -14.49 3.74
C LEU A 55 2.55 -13.91 3.85
N ARG A 56 1.86 -13.73 2.71
CA ARG A 56 0.50 -13.18 2.62
C ARG A 56 0.32 -11.93 3.48
N PRO A 57 0.99 -10.82 3.13
CA PRO A 57 1.09 -9.65 4.01
C PRO A 57 -0.28 -9.05 4.30
N ARG A 58 -0.45 -8.54 5.52
CA ARG A 58 -1.68 -7.86 5.92
C ARG A 58 -1.66 -6.42 5.45
N LEU A 59 -2.70 -6.01 4.74
CA LEU A 59 -2.89 -4.63 4.32
C LEU A 59 -3.89 -3.95 5.25
N HIS A 60 -3.44 -2.90 5.93
CA HIS A 60 -4.21 -2.15 6.93
C HIS A 60 -4.59 -0.77 6.37
N LEU A 61 -5.86 -0.59 6.03
CA LEU A 61 -6.44 0.65 5.49
C LEU A 61 -7.69 1.06 6.28
N PRO A 62 -7.57 1.44 7.56
CA PRO A 62 -8.72 1.94 8.31
C PRO A 62 -9.27 3.22 7.66
N ALA A 63 -10.56 3.26 7.39
CA ALA A 63 -11.22 4.32 6.60
C ALA A 63 -10.80 5.74 6.99
N SER A 64 -10.88 6.09 8.28
CA SER A 64 -10.55 7.44 8.76
C SER A 64 -9.07 7.79 8.63
N LEU A 65 -8.18 6.83 8.84
CA LEU A 65 -6.73 7.02 8.68
C LEU A 65 -6.35 7.13 7.21
N LEU A 66 -6.95 6.31 6.36
CA LEU A 66 -6.72 6.38 4.92
C LEU A 66 -7.18 7.74 4.37
N ASP A 67 -8.36 8.20 4.76
CA ASP A 67 -8.90 9.48 4.30
C ASP A 67 -8.02 10.67 4.72
N GLU A 68 -7.50 10.65 5.95
CA GLU A 68 -6.54 11.63 6.46
C GLU A 68 -5.21 11.57 5.69
N TYR A 69 -4.67 10.37 5.48
CA TYR A 69 -3.38 10.17 4.80
C TYR A 69 -3.42 10.58 3.34
N VAL A 70 -4.48 10.20 2.60
CA VAL A 70 -4.67 10.59 1.19
C VAL A 70 -4.87 12.10 1.06
N ALA A 71 -5.61 12.74 1.97
CA ALA A 71 -5.78 14.19 1.93
C ALA A 71 -4.44 14.90 2.11
N ARG A 72 -3.62 14.46 3.08
CA ARG A 72 -2.27 15.00 3.29
C ARG A 72 -1.37 14.80 2.07
N LEU A 73 -1.34 13.60 1.51
CA LEU A 73 -0.56 13.33 0.30
C LEU A 73 -1.05 14.17 -0.89
N ALA A 74 -2.35 14.40 -1.01
CA ALA A 74 -2.90 15.21 -2.10
C ALA A 74 -2.47 16.68 -2.00
N ASP A 75 -2.30 17.20 -0.78
CA ASP A 75 -1.75 18.53 -0.55
C ASP A 75 -0.26 18.60 -0.92
N GLU A 76 0.50 17.51 -0.70
CA GLU A 76 1.94 17.40 -1.03
C GLU A 76 2.17 17.19 -2.54
N GLU A 77 1.44 16.26 -3.16
CA GLU A 77 1.52 15.90 -4.58
C GLU A 77 0.74 16.88 -5.50
N GLY A 78 -0.01 17.82 -4.91
CA GLY A 78 -0.83 18.79 -5.63
C GLY A 78 -2.07 18.22 -6.32
N SER A 79 -2.36 16.92 -6.15
CA SER A 79 -3.56 16.27 -6.68
C SER A 79 -3.92 14.97 -5.98
N LEU A 80 -5.21 14.63 -5.97
CA LEU A 80 -5.70 13.33 -5.49
C LEU A 80 -5.15 12.16 -6.33
N GLU A 81 -4.97 12.37 -7.63
CA GLU A 81 -4.41 11.36 -8.52
C GLU A 81 -2.96 11.05 -8.16
N GLY A 82 -2.14 12.08 -7.93
CA GLY A 82 -0.76 11.95 -7.48
C GLY A 82 -0.68 11.23 -6.14
N ALA A 83 -1.53 11.59 -5.18
CA ALA A 83 -1.58 10.92 -3.87
C ALA A 83 -1.88 9.42 -3.98
N LEU A 84 -2.94 9.05 -4.73
CA LEU A 84 -3.31 7.64 -4.91
C LEU A 84 -2.26 6.88 -5.73
N GLY A 85 -1.56 7.55 -6.65
CA GLY A 85 -0.42 6.99 -7.38
C GLY A 85 0.77 6.71 -6.46
N LEU A 86 1.14 7.67 -5.61
CA LEU A 86 2.22 7.50 -4.64
C LEU A 86 1.91 6.38 -3.63
N MET A 87 0.67 6.28 -3.17
CA MET A 87 0.24 5.15 -2.33
C MET A 87 0.38 3.79 -3.03
N LEU A 88 0.09 3.73 -4.34
CA LEU A 88 0.28 2.51 -5.10
C LEU A 88 1.77 2.15 -5.19
N VAL A 89 2.63 3.13 -5.44
CA VAL A 89 4.08 2.96 -5.44
C VAL A 89 4.58 2.41 -4.10
N HIS A 90 4.12 2.93 -2.97
CA HIS A 90 4.50 2.38 -1.66
C HIS A 90 4.14 0.89 -1.53
N VAL A 91 2.97 0.47 -2.00
CA VAL A 91 2.58 -0.95 -1.98
C VAL A 91 3.46 -1.79 -2.92
N GLU A 92 3.73 -1.29 -4.12
CA GLU A 92 4.62 -1.96 -5.09
C GLU A 92 6.03 -2.14 -4.51
N GLU A 93 6.61 -1.07 -3.99
CA GLU A 93 7.94 -1.09 -3.37
C GLU A 93 7.98 -2.08 -2.20
N ASP A 94 7.02 -2.02 -1.27
CA ASP A 94 7.03 -2.85 -0.07
C ASP A 94 6.72 -4.33 -0.33
N LEU A 95 5.99 -4.66 -1.40
CA LEU A 95 5.59 -6.04 -1.70
C LEU A 95 6.43 -6.72 -2.79
N GLU A 96 7.14 -5.96 -3.63
CA GLU A 96 7.97 -6.49 -4.70
C GLU A 96 9.47 -6.41 -4.40
N SER A 97 9.88 -5.61 -3.41
CA SER A 97 11.27 -5.60 -2.96
C SER A 97 11.68 -6.94 -2.37
N VAL A 98 12.82 -7.47 -2.81
CA VAL A 98 13.41 -8.72 -2.30
C VAL A 98 14.66 -8.42 -1.47
N SER A 99 14.82 -9.14 -0.37
CA SER A 99 16.02 -9.10 0.47
C SER A 99 17.15 -9.93 -0.15
N VAL A 100 18.29 -9.99 0.55
CA VAL A 100 19.51 -10.70 0.14
C VAL A 100 19.31 -12.21 -0.05
N ASP A 101 18.29 -12.79 0.59
CA ASP A 101 17.91 -14.20 0.43
C ASP A 101 16.96 -14.44 -0.76
N GLY A 102 16.68 -13.39 -1.54
CA GLY A 102 15.84 -13.41 -2.73
C GLY A 102 14.35 -13.45 -2.44
N ARG A 103 13.91 -13.11 -1.21
CA ARG A 103 12.50 -13.13 -0.80
C ARG A 103 12.05 -11.78 -0.27
N ASN A 104 10.78 -11.47 -0.47
CA ASN A 104 10.11 -10.38 0.23
C ASN A 104 9.75 -10.84 1.65
N HIS A 105 10.07 -10.01 2.65
CA HIS A 105 9.85 -10.31 4.08
C HIS A 105 8.72 -9.49 4.70
N THR A 106 7.99 -8.71 3.90
CA THR A 106 6.89 -7.88 4.39
C THR A 106 5.78 -8.77 4.95
N VAL A 107 5.31 -8.45 6.15
CA VAL A 107 4.21 -9.18 6.83
C VAL A 107 3.00 -8.29 7.09
N ALA A 108 3.20 -6.97 7.16
CA ALA A 108 2.11 -6.02 7.22
C ALA A 108 2.55 -4.67 6.63
N LEU A 109 1.60 -3.94 6.05
CA LEU A 109 1.79 -2.59 5.57
C LEU A 109 0.46 -1.84 5.55
N GLY A 110 0.53 -0.52 5.43
CA GLY A 110 -0.65 0.32 5.24
C GLY A 110 -0.55 1.63 6.00
N VAL A 111 -1.68 2.10 6.53
CA VAL A 111 -1.78 3.39 7.21
C VAL A 111 -2.04 3.19 8.70
N GLU A 112 -1.22 3.84 9.53
CA GLU A 112 -1.38 3.87 10.98
C GLU A 112 -1.27 5.29 11.53
N ARG A 113 -1.56 5.42 12.84
CA ARG A 113 -1.36 6.66 13.59
C ARG A 113 0.10 6.72 14.05
N ALA A 114 0.88 7.65 13.49
CA ALA A 114 2.26 7.88 13.92
C ALA A 114 2.34 8.50 15.33
N ALA A 115 3.54 8.50 15.91
CA ALA A 115 3.80 9.05 17.25
C ALA A 115 3.46 10.54 17.38
N ASP A 116 3.47 11.28 16.27
CA ASP A 116 3.08 12.70 16.22
C ASP A 116 1.56 12.92 16.05
N GLY A 117 0.78 11.83 16.03
CA GLY A 117 -0.67 11.85 15.90
C GLY A 117 -1.20 11.92 14.47
N ARG A 118 -0.34 12.01 13.46
CA ARG A 118 -0.76 12.06 12.05
C ARG A 118 -0.89 10.67 11.45
N ALA A 119 -1.80 10.50 10.50
CA ALA A 119 -1.83 9.30 9.68
C ALA A 119 -0.55 9.20 8.83
N ALA A 120 0.12 8.05 8.88
CA ALA A 120 1.38 7.79 8.18
C ALA A 120 1.41 6.37 7.60
N TRP A 121 2.25 6.19 6.58
CA TRP A 121 2.53 4.88 6.04
C TRP A 121 3.42 4.08 6.99
N PHE A 122 3.15 2.79 7.13
CA PHE A 122 4.00 1.86 7.85
C PHE A 122 4.23 0.60 7.04
N VAL A 123 5.37 -0.03 7.29
CA VAL A 123 5.73 -1.36 6.82
C VAL A 123 6.32 -2.14 7.98
N GLN A 124 5.94 -3.41 8.09
CA GLN A 124 6.48 -4.37 9.02
C GLN A 124 7.02 -5.56 8.24
N ALA A 125 8.27 -5.93 8.49
CA ALA A 125 8.93 -7.07 7.88
C ALA A 125 9.42 -8.07 8.94
N GLU A 126 9.52 -9.35 8.56
CA GLU A 126 10.28 -10.34 9.32
C GLU A 126 11.77 -9.97 9.35
N PRO A 127 12.47 -10.19 10.47
CA PRO A 127 13.90 -9.96 10.53
C PRO A 127 14.62 -10.93 9.59
N VAL A 128 15.55 -10.39 8.80
CA VAL A 128 16.44 -11.19 7.96
C VAL A 128 17.78 -11.33 8.67
N ASP A 129 18.22 -12.56 8.92
CA ASP A 129 19.58 -12.83 9.38
C ASP A 129 20.56 -12.55 8.24
N VAL A 130 20.97 -11.29 8.12
CA VAL A 130 22.05 -10.85 7.23
C VAL A 130 23.39 -11.19 7.89
N PRO A 131 24.27 -11.96 7.24
CA PRO A 131 25.60 -12.17 7.78
C PRO A 131 26.37 -10.84 7.82
N SER A 132 27.18 -10.64 8.86
CA SER A 132 27.81 -9.34 9.18
C SER A 132 28.62 -8.73 8.03
N TRP A 133 29.22 -9.54 7.16
CA TRP A 133 29.97 -9.09 5.99
C TRP A 133 29.12 -8.46 4.86
N LEU A 134 27.80 -8.59 4.92
CA LEU A 134 26.82 -8.02 3.98
C LEU A 134 26.12 -6.80 4.60
N ALA A 135 26.08 -6.74 5.95
CA ALA A 135 25.56 -5.59 6.69
C ALA A 135 26.47 -4.34 6.55
N GLU A 136 27.76 -4.53 6.25
CA GLU A 136 28.75 -3.47 6.01
C GLU A 136 29.07 -3.27 4.51
N GLY A 137 28.07 -3.41 3.64
CA GLY A 137 28.24 -3.06 2.23
C GLY A 137 28.35 -1.55 2.04
N GLU A 138 29.57 -1.00 2.10
CA GLU A 138 29.86 0.28 1.45
C GLU A 138 29.52 0.13 -0.04
N TYR A 139 28.35 0.62 -0.45
CA TYR A 139 27.99 0.73 -1.85
C TYR A 139 28.88 1.79 -2.51
N GLU A 140 30.01 1.37 -3.05
CA GLU A 140 30.86 2.24 -3.86
C GLU A 140 30.23 2.36 -5.26
N TRP A 141 29.56 3.49 -5.53
CA TRP A 141 29.08 3.83 -6.86
C TRP A 141 30.29 4.02 -7.80
N ARG A 142 30.59 3.00 -8.62
CA ARG A 142 31.54 3.13 -9.72
C ARG A 142 30.79 3.46 -11.00
N ALA A 143 30.85 4.72 -11.40
CA ALA A 143 30.47 5.11 -12.75
C ALA A 143 31.37 4.35 -13.74
N TYR A 144 30.77 3.67 -14.72
CA TYR A 144 31.52 3.13 -15.85
C TYR A 144 32.05 4.32 -16.68
N PRO A 145 33.35 4.36 -17.03
CA PRO A 145 33.82 5.34 -17.98
C PRO A 145 33.20 5.02 -19.34
N GLU A 146 32.57 6.02 -19.95
CA GLU A 146 32.10 5.95 -21.34
C GLU A 146 33.32 5.67 -22.23
N GLY A 147 33.26 4.54 -22.95
CA GLY A 147 34.25 4.13 -23.95
C GLY A 147 33.82 4.49 -25.36
#